data_AF-A0A6P0UWR5-F1
#
_entry.id   AF-A0A6P0UWR5-F1
#
_cell.length_a   1.000
_cell.length_b   1.000
_cell.length_c   1.000
_cell.angle_alpha   90.00
_cell.angle_beta   90.00
_cell.angle_gamma   90.00
#
_symmetry.space_group_name_H-M   'P 1'
#
loop_
_entity.id
_entity.type
_entity.pdbx_description
1 polymer ?
#
loop_
_entity_poly.entity_id
_entity_poly.type
_entity_poly.pdbx_seq_one_letter_code
_entity_poly.pdbx_strand_id
1 'polypeptide(L)' 'MKEFSPRNLKYMRTFAEAYPDESIVQQLVAQILWGHNVRIFDTVKELTERLWYIHQTKEISFFSTYYSITLLQRLAKLP' A
#
# COMPACT_ATOMS: atom_id res chain seq x y z
N MET A 1 16.59 -14.34 3.15
CA MET A 1 15.15 -14.59 2.93
C MET A 1 14.33 -14.02 4.09
N LYS A 2 14.09 -12.70 4.15
CA LYS A 2 13.28 -12.07 5.22
C LYS A 2 11.88 -11.65 4.73
N GLU A 3 11.66 -11.75 3.42
CA GLU A 3 10.43 -11.32 2.75
C GLU A 3 9.33 -12.39 2.74
N PHE A 4 9.66 -13.65 3.00
CA PHE A 4 8.68 -14.74 3.14
C PHE A 4 8.43 -15.12 4.61
N SER A 5 8.44 -14.15 5.52
CA SER A 5 8.02 -14.43 6.89
C SER A 5 6.55 -14.87 6.92
N PRO A 6 6.14 -15.71 7.89
CA PRO A 6 4.74 -16.13 8.03
C PRO A 6 3.76 -14.96 8.11
N ARG A 7 4.20 -13.85 8.73
CA ARG A 7 3.43 -12.60 8.79
C ARG A 7 3.23 -12.00 7.39
N ASN A 8 4.28 -11.97 6.57
CA ASN A 8 4.20 -11.41 5.23
C ASN A 8 3.28 -12.24 4.32
N LEU A 9 3.34 -13.58 4.43
CA LEU A 9 2.43 -14.48 3.71
C LEU A 9 0.97 -14.26 4.10
N LYS A 10 0.69 -13.99 5.39
CA LYS A 10 -0.66 -13.63 5.84
C LYS A 10 -1.12 -12.32 5.21
N TYR A 11 -0.26 -11.31 5.13
CA TYR A 11 -0.58 -10.07 4.43
C TYR A 11 -0.83 -10.30 2.94
N MET A 12 -0.03 -11.11 2.24
CA MET A 12 -0.26 -11.41 0.83
C MET A 12 -1.62 -12.07 0.60
N ARG A 13 -2.01 -13.02 1.46
CA ARG A 13 -3.33 -13.65 1.42
C ARG A 13 -4.45 -12.63 1.66
N THR A 14 -4.39 -11.88 2.76
CA THR A 14 -5.42 -10.90 3.10
C THR A 14 -5.52 -9.77 2.08
N PHE A 15 -4.40 -9.40 1.46
CA PHE A 15 -4.38 -8.45 0.35
C PHE A 15 -5.15 -9.04 -0.84
N ALA A 16 -4.81 -10.24 -1.31
CA ALA A 16 -5.52 -10.89 -2.42
C ALA A 16 -7.02 -11.08 -2.14
N GLU A 17 -7.41 -11.45 -0.92
CA GLU A 17 -8.82 -11.59 -0.52
C GLU A 17 -9.58 -10.25 -0.52
N ALA A 18 -8.91 -9.14 -0.19
CA ALA A 18 -9.54 -7.82 -0.15
C ALA A 18 -9.69 -7.16 -1.53
N TYR A 19 -8.98 -7.66 -2.54
CA TYR A 19 -9.04 -7.19 -3.93
C TYR A 19 -9.42 -8.39 -4.83
N PRO A 20 -10.71 -8.73 -4.96
CA PRO A 20 -11.15 -9.90 -5.73
C PRO A 20 -10.88 -9.78 -7.23
N ASP A 21 -10.67 -8.55 -7.72
CA ASP A 21 -10.22 -8.30 -9.08
C ASP A 21 -8.67 -8.34 -9.13
N GLU A 22 -8.16 -9.40 -9.75
CA GLU A 22 -6.72 -9.63 -9.93
C GLU A 22 -6.03 -8.48 -10.69
N SER A 23 -6.74 -7.80 -11.59
CA SER A 23 -6.18 -6.68 -12.34
C SER A 23 -5.84 -5.51 -11.41
N ILE A 24 -6.67 -5.28 -10.39
CA ILE A 24 -6.44 -4.28 -9.35
C ILE A 24 -5.21 -4.70 -8.54
N VAL A 25 -5.16 -5.95 -8.07
CA VAL A 25 -4.01 -6.47 -7.31
C VAL A 25 -2.72 -6.20 -8.05
N GLN A 26 -2.61 -6.65 -9.31
CA GLN A 26 -1.42 -6.49 -10.14
C GLN A 26 -1.02 -5.02 -10.30
N GLN A 27 -1.98 -4.12 -10.53
CA GLN A 27 -1.71 -2.70 -10.63
C GLN A 27 -1.16 -2.12 -9.33
N LEU A 28 -1.70 -2.51 -8.17
CA LEU A 28 -1.27 -1.96 -6.87
C LEU A 28 0.13 -2.45 -6.47
N VAL A 29 0.43 -3.73 -6.66
CA VAL A 29 1.79 -4.25 -6.41
C VAL A 29 2.81 -3.77 -7.44
N ALA A 30 2.40 -3.43 -8.67
CA ALA A 30 3.31 -2.91 -9.68
C ALA A 30 3.66 -1.43 -9.48
N GLN A 31 2.79 -0.65 -8.82
CA GLN A 31 2.97 0.81 -8.72
C GLN A 31 3.90 1.25 -7.60
N ILE A 32 3.97 0.52 -6.49
CA ILE A 32 4.75 0.88 -5.30
C ILE A 32 5.37 -0.36 -4.64
N LEU A 33 6.43 -0.19 -3.85
CA LEU A 33 7.05 -1.32 -3.13
C LEU A 33 6.03 -1.99 -2.18
N TRP A 34 6.17 -3.31 -2.01
CA TRP A 34 5.27 -4.12 -1.17
C TRP A 34 5.11 -3.58 0.26
N GLY A 35 6.17 -3.04 0.86
CA GLY A 35 6.10 -2.43 2.20
C GLY A 35 5.13 -1.24 2.29
N HIS A 36 5.01 -0.45 1.22
CA HIS A 36 4.03 0.64 1.17
C HIS A 36 2.61 0.09 1.03
N ASN A 37 2.42 -0.93 0.18
CA ASN A 37 1.14 -1.61 0.01
C ASN A 37 0.62 -2.14 1.35
N VAL A 38 1.44 -2.88 2.11
CA VAL A 38 1.07 -3.40 3.43
C VAL A 38 0.67 -2.29 4.39
N ARG A 39 1.42 -1.18 4.42
CA ARG A 39 1.14 -0.13 5.39
C ARG A 39 -0.06 0.76 5.02
N ILE A 40 -0.27 1.06 3.73
CA ILE A 40 -1.51 1.70 3.27
C ILE A 40 -2.71 0.81 3.60
N PHE A 41 -2.59 -0.50 3.36
CA PHE A 41 -3.61 -1.50 3.66
C PHE A 41 -3.95 -1.56 5.15
N ASP A 42 -2.95 -1.46 6.04
CA ASP A 42 -3.17 -1.43 7.48
C ASP A 42 -3.86 -0.14 7.94
N THR A 43 -3.47 1.01 7.39
CA THR A 43 -3.93 2.32 7.87
C THR A 43 -5.25 2.78 7.25
N VAL A 44 -5.51 2.47 5.99
CA VAL A 44 -6.66 2.97 5.22
C VAL A 44 -7.62 1.83 4.99
N LYS A 45 -8.87 1.95 5.47
CA LYS A 45 -9.84 0.85 5.38
C LYS A 45 -10.64 0.87 4.09
N GLU A 46 -10.97 2.06 3.58
CA GLU A 46 -11.76 2.21 2.36
C GLU A 46 -10.94 1.96 1.10
N LEU A 47 -11.49 1.18 0.17
CA LEU A 47 -10.84 0.80 -1.09
C LEU A 47 -10.48 2.02 -1.94
N THR A 48 -11.45 2.92 -2.15
CA THR A 48 -11.28 4.13 -2.96
C THR A 48 -10.18 5.02 -2.41
N GLU A 49 -10.11 5.15 -1.09
CA GLU A 49 -9.08 5.95 -0.41
C GLU A 49 -7.70 5.30 -0.55
N ARG A 50 -7.60 3.97 -0.46
CA ARG A 50 -6.33 3.25 -0.72
C ARG A 50 -5.83 3.50 -2.15
N LEU A 51 -6.71 3.43 -3.14
CA LEU A 51 -6.35 3.68 -4.54
C LEU A 51 -5.83 5.11 -4.72
N TRP A 52 -6.47 6.09 -4.07
CA TRP A 52 -6.00 7.47 -4.06
C TRP A 52 -4.58 7.58 -3.48
N TYR A 53 -4.34 7.01 -2.29
CA TYR A 53 -3.00 7.06 -1.67
C TYR A 53 -1.93 6.34 -2.51
N ILE A 54 -2.26 5.21 -3.12
CA ILE A 54 -1.31 4.47 -3.97
C ILE A 54 -0.92 5.31 -5.19
N HIS A 55 -1.90 5.98 -5.81
CA HIS A 55 -1.64 6.92 -6.90
C HIS A 55 -0.77 8.10 -6.47
N GLN A 56 -1.03 8.69 -5.28
CA GLN A 56 -0.19 9.76 -4.75
C GLN A 56 1.22 9.30 -4.37
N THR A 57 1.39 8.03 -3.95
CA THR A 57 2.68 7.47 -3.53
C THR A 57 3.62 7.25 -4.72
N LYS A 58 3.09 7.10 -5.94
CA LYS A 58 3.87 6.90 -7.17
C LYS A 58 4.92 8.01 -7.39
N GLU A 59 4.59 9.24 -7.00
CA GLU A 59 5.46 10.42 -7.10
C GLU A 59 6.56 10.45 -6.00
N ILE A 60 6.38 9.73 -4.89
CA ILE A 60 7.23 9.79 -3.68
C ILE A 60 8.20 8.59 -3.60
N SER A 61 8.27 7.76 -4.64
CA SER A 61 8.96 6.45 -4.69
C SER A 61 10.45 6.46 -4.26
N PHE A 62 11.07 7.63 -4.15
CA PHE A 62 12.48 7.79 -3.73
C PHE A 62 12.74 7.86 -2.21
N PHE A 63 11.72 7.97 -1.36
CA PHE A 63 11.91 8.05 0.10
C PHE A 63 11.57 6.74 0.82
N SER A 64 12.35 6.41 1.87
CA SER A 64 12.14 5.24 2.74
C SER A 64 10.68 5.09 3.17
N THR A 65 10.18 3.85 3.18
CA THR A 65 8.77 3.46 3.41
C THR A 65 8.10 4.13 4.61
N TYR A 66 8.89 4.49 5.62
CA TYR A 66 8.45 5.20 6.82
C TYR A 66 8.06 6.67 6.57
N TYR A 67 8.79 7.36 5.70
CA TYR A 67 8.57 8.78 5.42
C TYR A 67 7.37 9.00 4.51
N SER A 68 7.19 8.15 3.50
CA SER A 68 6.19 8.35 2.45
C SER A 68 4.76 8.31 2.99
N ILE A 69 4.44 7.36 3.88
CA ILE A 69 3.08 7.23 4.43
C ILE A 69 2.79 8.28 5.49
N THR A 70 3.76 8.59 6.35
CA THR A 70 3.60 9.66 7.35
C THR A 70 3.42 11.03 6.68
N LEU A 71 4.13 11.27 5.57
CA LEU A 71 3.99 12.47 4.76
C LEU A 71 2.62 12.52 4.07
N LEU A 72 2.18 11.42 3.45
CA LEU A 72 0.87 11.35 2.79
C LEU A 72 -0.29 11.49 3.77
N GLN A 73 -0.20 10.91 4.98
CA GLN A 73 -1.20 11.09 6.03
C GLN A 73 -1.25 12.53 6.56
N ARG A 74 -0.14 13.27 6.52
CA ARG A 74 -0.10 14.71 6.83
C ARG A 74 -0.67 15.56 5.69
N LEU A 75 -0.37 15.21 4.44
CA LEU A 75 -0.86 15.91 3.25
C LEU A 75 -2.37 15.70 3.02
N ALA A 76 -2.90 14.50 3.29
CA ALA A 76 -4.32 14.20 3.16
C ALA A 76 -5.20 14.81 4.29
N LYS A 77 -4.58 15.33 5.35
CA LYS A 77 -5.25 16.12 6.39
C LYS A 77 -5.18 17.63 6.17
N LEU A 78 -4.49 18.08 5.11
CA LEU A 78 -4.58 19.47 4.68
C LEU A 78 -5.79 19.61 3.75
N PRO A 79 -6.63 20.64 3.94
CA PRO A 79 -7.77 20.90 3.07
C PRO A 79 -7.36 21.11 1.62
#